data_AF-A0A352XRP2-F1
#
_entry.id   AF-A0A352XRP2-F1
#
_cell.length_a   1.000
_cell.length_b   1.000
_cell.length_c   1.000
_cell.angle_alpha   90.00
_cell.angle_beta   90.00
_cell.angle_gamma   90.00
#
_symmetry.space_group_name_H-M   'P 1'
#
loop_
_entity.id
_entity.type
_entity.pdbx_description
1 polymer ?
#
loop_
_entity_poly.entity_id
_entity_poly.type
_entity_poly.pdbx_seq_one_letter_code
_entity_poly.pdbx_strand_id
1 'polypeptide(L)'
;MNAARPLATSSGGGILERLGSSQIFAITNKEWKYFWRDPQLKATLLSSLYIIIIFLVGPFLNAGGSINRLGVLIYTAPLAVFFSVFTLSYNTLGMERQSLTTLFLFPIEPRRILLGKNLAVTIIGIVELFVLVLTSAAITHSWQLALPVLAVGLAGIGVVIGCGNFSSVFLPQRMRQMQRGFQATGSSAGNAGCLRGVMSLLMMGVTLVVLAPVVAALFLPLFYHVLWVWVFSIPAALLFGIGFHQLVTWLVASRMLDRTPEILEITT
;
A
#
# COMPACT_ATOMS: atom_id res chain seq x y z
N MET A 1 32.08 11.57 42.39
CA MET A 1 32.62 10.42 41.63
C MET A 1 31.50 9.40 41.45
N ASN A 2 30.98 9.25 40.24
CA ASN A 2 30.11 8.14 39.86
C ASN A 2 30.47 7.75 38.42
N ALA A 3 31.14 6.61 38.28
CA ALA A 3 31.61 6.08 37.00
C ALA A 3 30.43 5.42 36.26
N ALA A 4 30.10 5.93 35.07
CA ALA A 4 29.17 5.28 34.18
C ALA A 4 29.84 4.05 33.54
N ARG A 5 29.25 2.86 33.77
CA ARG A 5 29.63 1.60 33.10
C ARG A 5 29.29 1.69 31.60
N PRO A 6 30.19 1.27 30.69
CA PRO A 6 29.82 1.10 29.29
C PRO A 6 28.95 -0.15 29.13
N LEU A 7 27.79 0.00 28.49
CA LEU A 7 26.93 -1.10 28.08
C LEU A 7 27.64 -1.88 26.95
N ALA A 8 28.04 -3.11 27.27
CA ALA A 8 28.49 -4.08 26.28
C ALA A 8 27.35 -4.36 25.29
N THR A 9 27.58 -4.08 24.01
CA THR A 9 26.71 -4.56 22.92
C THR A 9 27.44 -5.65 22.17
N SER A 10 26.92 -6.88 22.32
CA SER A 10 27.40 -8.09 21.68
C SER A 10 27.18 -8.07 20.16
N SER A 11 28.27 -8.31 19.44
CA SER A 11 28.42 -9.13 18.21
C SER A 11 27.39 -9.03 17.07
N GLY A 12 27.92 -8.65 15.90
CA GLY A 12 27.81 -9.51 14.72
C GLY A 12 26.71 -9.21 13.70
N GLY A 13 26.74 -8.02 13.10
CA GLY A 13 26.00 -7.73 11.85
C GLY A 13 26.77 -6.68 11.07
N GLY A 14 27.03 -6.94 9.79
CA GLY A 14 27.94 -6.13 8.97
C GLY A 14 27.51 -4.65 8.92
N ILE A 15 28.46 -3.73 8.73
CA ILE A 15 28.20 -2.28 8.67
C ILE A 15 27.10 -1.93 7.63
N LEU A 16 27.03 -2.69 6.53
CA LEU A 16 25.97 -2.61 5.51
C LEU A 16 24.60 -3.09 6.01
N GLU A 17 24.55 -4.12 6.85
CA GLU A 17 23.33 -4.60 7.53
C GLU A 17 22.85 -3.59 8.57
N ARG A 18 23.81 -3.02 9.31
CA ARG A 18 23.57 -2.04 10.37
C ARG A 18 23.17 -0.67 9.81
N LEU A 19 23.52 -0.31 8.58
CA LEU A 19 23.11 0.93 7.91
C LEU A 19 21.86 0.75 7.02
N GLY A 20 21.72 -0.39 6.34
CA GLY A 20 20.59 -0.66 5.44
C GLY A 20 19.31 -1.05 6.17
N SER A 21 19.40 -1.96 7.14
CA SER A 21 18.24 -2.42 7.93
C SER A 21 17.79 -1.36 8.94
N SER A 22 18.74 -0.67 9.60
CA SER A 22 18.38 0.35 10.61
C SER A 22 17.65 1.55 10.01
N GLN A 23 18.04 2.01 8.82
CA GLN A 23 17.42 3.18 8.19
C GLN A 23 16.01 2.88 7.69
N ILE A 24 15.83 1.77 6.97
CA ILE A 24 14.52 1.32 6.48
C ILE A 24 13.58 1.12 7.69
N PHE A 25 14.04 0.42 8.72
CA PHE A 25 13.26 0.19 9.93
C PHE A 25 12.96 1.47 10.71
N ALA A 26 13.90 2.41 10.79
CA ALA A 26 13.67 3.70 11.44
C ALA A 26 12.59 4.51 10.72
N ILE A 27 12.60 4.51 9.37
CA ILE A 27 11.55 5.14 8.55
C ILE A 27 10.22 4.42 8.79
N THR A 28 10.18 3.09 8.74
CA THR A 28 8.94 2.33 9.01
C THR A 28 8.38 2.60 10.41
N ASN A 29 9.23 2.66 11.43
CA ASN A 29 8.82 2.98 12.80
C ASN A 29 8.31 4.42 12.93
N LYS A 30 8.89 5.36 12.18
CA LYS A 30 8.37 6.73 12.06
C LYS A 30 6.95 6.69 11.48
N GLU A 31 6.74 6.04 10.33
CA GLU A 31 5.42 5.94 9.68
C GLU A 31 4.37 5.37 10.63
N TRP A 32 4.70 4.29 11.35
CA TRP A 32 3.77 3.66 12.29
C TRP A 32 3.33 4.60 13.41
N LYS A 33 4.28 5.37 13.97
CA LYS A 33 3.96 6.40 14.98
C LYS A 33 3.13 7.53 14.38
N TYR A 34 3.35 7.86 13.11
CA TYR A 34 2.63 8.93 12.41
C TYR A 34 1.18 8.55 12.11
N PHE A 35 0.89 7.30 11.74
CA PHE A 35 -0.49 6.82 11.59
C PHE A 35 -1.33 7.03 12.86
N TRP A 36 -0.71 6.95 14.04
CA TRP A 36 -1.39 7.18 15.31
C TRP A 36 -1.41 8.64 15.76
N ARG A 37 -0.36 9.41 15.46
CA ARG A 37 -0.17 10.77 15.97
C ARG A 37 -0.71 11.86 15.04
N ASP A 38 -0.64 11.66 13.72
CA ASP A 38 -1.13 12.63 12.75
C ASP A 38 -2.63 12.38 12.48
N PRO A 39 -3.53 13.34 12.79
CA PRO A 39 -4.96 13.16 12.58
C PRO A 39 -5.32 12.93 11.10
N GLN A 40 -4.51 13.43 10.16
CA GLN A 40 -4.80 13.27 8.74
C GLN A 40 -4.41 11.89 8.22
N LEU A 41 -3.24 11.38 8.58
CA LEU A 41 -2.85 10.00 8.26
C LEU A 41 -3.77 9.00 8.96
N LYS A 42 -4.19 9.32 10.19
CA LYS A 42 -5.21 8.56 10.91
C LYS A 42 -6.56 8.56 10.17
N ALA A 43 -6.99 9.69 9.63
CA ALA A 43 -8.22 9.76 8.83
C ALA A 43 -8.11 8.94 7.54
N THR A 44 -6.97 8.97 6.85
CA THR A 44 -6.71 8.12 5.68
C THR A 44 -6.75 6.63 6.03
N LEU A 45 -6.13 6.25 7.16
CA LEU A 45 -6.18 4.88 7.67
C LEU A 45 -7.62 4.46 8.05
N LEU A 46 -8.39 5.33 8.69
CA LEU A 46 -9.81 5.05 8.98
C LEU A 46 -10.63 4.92 7.71
N SER A 47 -10.36 5.74 6.68
CA SER A 47 -11.00 5.62 5.38
C SER A 47 -10.65 4.31 4.67
N SER A 48 -9.42 3.81 4.81
CA SER A 48 -9.01 2.53 4.23
C SER A 48 -9.69 1.35 4.94
N LEU A 49 -9.76 1.39 6.26
CA LEU A 49 -10.52 0.43 7.07
C LEU A 49 -12.03 0.46 6.77
N TYR A 50 -12.59 1.64 6.47
CA TYR A 50 -14.00 1.77 6.09
C TYR A 50 -14.33 0.99 4.80
N ILE A 51 -13.43 1.02 3.81
CA ILE A 51 -13.58 0.23 2.57
C ILE A 51 -13.66 -1.27 2.90
N ILE A 52 -12.80 -1.76 3.80
CA ILE A 52 -12.78 -3.17 4.22
C ILE A 52 -14.11 -3.58 4.86
N ILE A 53 -14.66 -2.73 5.74
CA ILE A 53 -15.94 -2.99 6.38
C ILE A 53 -17.06 -3.06 5.33
N ILE A 54 -17.07 -2.16 4.33
CA ILE A 54 -18.06 -2.20 3.25
C ILE A 54 -17.97 -3.51 2.47
N PHE A 55 -16.77 -3.97 2.11
CA PHE A 55 -16.61 -5.21 1.35
C PHE A 55 -16.98 -6.46 2.15
N LEU A 56 -16.79 -6.42 3.47
CA LEU A 56 -17.17 -7.51 4.37
C LEU A 56 -18.68 -7.54 4.65
N VAL A 57 -19.28 -6.38 4.95
CA VAL A 57 -20.68 -6.26 5.43
C VAL A 57 -21.66 -5.99 4.30
N GLY A 58 -21.25 -5.25 3.27
CA GLY A 58 -22.09 -4.83 2.14
C GLY A 58 -22.89 -5.96 1.47
N PRO A 59 -22.28 -7.15 1.22
CA PRO A 59 -23.01 -8.29 0.68
C PRO A 59 -24.17 -8.79 1.56
N PHE A 60 -24.15 -8.53 2.88
CA PHE A 60 -25.23 -8.90 3.80
C PHE A 60 -26.37 -7.88 3.86
N LEU A 61 -26.11 -6.61 3.54
CA LEU A 61 -27.10 -5.53 3.60
C LEU A 61 -27.99 -5.43 2.36
N ASN A 62 -27.53 -5.92 1.20
CA ASN A 62 -28.28 -5.91 -0.05
C ASN A 62 -29.11 -7.19 -0.24
N ALA A 63 -30.34 -7.20 0.31
CA ALA A 63 -31.23 -8.35 0.31
C ALA A 63 -31.82 -8.76 -1.07
N GLY A 64 -31.60 -7.99 -2.13
CA GLY A 64 -32.28 -8.15 -3.44
C GLY A 64 -31.51 -8.82 -4.59
N GLY A 65 -30.22 -9.13 -4.45
CA GLY A 65 -29.39 -9.63 -5.56
C GLY A 65 -29.23 -11.16 -5.60
N SER A 66 -29.48 -11.77 -6.77
CA SER A 66 -29.52 -13.23 -7.01
C SER A 66 -28.17 -13.88 -7.37
N ILE A 67 -27.06 -13.13 -7.42
CA ILE A 67 -25.76 -13.67 -7.80
C ILE A 67 -25.05 -14.20 -6.55
N ASN A 68 -25.18 -15.51 -6.27
CA ASN A 68 -24.34 -16.32 -5.37
C ASN A 68 -23.58 -15.56 -4.25
N ARG A 69 -24.33 -15.00 -3.28
CA ARG A 69 -23.88 -14.00 -2.28
C ARG A 69 -22.60 -14.33 -1.52
N LEU A 70 -22.42 -15.60 -1.17
CA LEU A 70 -21.32 -16.04 -0.31
C LEU A 70 -20.09 -16.40 -1.15
N GLY A 71 -20.27 -17.07 -2.29
CA GLY A 71 -19.18 -17.49 -3.18
C GLY A 71 -18.34 -16.33 -3.72
N VAL A 72 -18.95 -15.15 -3.90
CA VAL A 72 -18.27 -13.96 -4.43
C VAL A 72 -17.41 -13.26 -3.36
N LEU A 73 -17.74 -13.42 -2.07
CA LEU A 73 -17.10 -12.69 -0.96
C LEU A 73 -15.59 -12.97 -0.86
N ILE A 74 -15.17 -14.21 -1.15
CA ILE A 74 -13.75 -14.58 -1.09
C ILE A 74 -12.94 -13.94 -2.24
N TYR A 75 -13.56 -13.74 -3.41
CA TYR A 75 -12.90 -13.13 -4.57
C TYR A 75 -12.81 -11.60 -4.46
N THR A 76 -13.73 -10.97 -3.73
CA THR A 76 -13.72 -9.52 -3.51
C THR A 76 -12.76 -9.09 -2.39
N ALA A 77 -12.31 -10.02 -1.55
CA ALA A 77 -11.38 -9.73 -0.45
C ALA A 77 -10.05 -9.09 -0.91
N PRO A 78 -9.29 -9.64 -1.88
CA PRO A 78 -8.07 -8.98 -2.37
C PRO A 78 -8.34 -7.62 -3.01
N LEU A 79 -9.48 -7.48 -3.69
CA LEU A 79 -9.86 -6.23 -4.35
C LEU A 79 -10.09 -5.11 -3.33
N ALA A 80 -10.74 -5.39 -2.20
CA ALA A 80 -10.87 -4.44 -1.09
C ALA A 80 -9.51 -3.97 -0.56
N VAL A 81 -8.57 -4.91 -0.40
CA VAL A 81 -7.20 -4.61 0.03
C VAL A 81 -6.46 -3.76 -1.00
N PHE A 82 -6.64 -4.02 -2.31
CA PHE A 82 -6.01 -3.21 -3.35
C PHE A 82 -6.47 -1.75 -3.27
N PHE A 83 -7.76 -1.49 -3.02
CA PHE A 83 -8.25 -0.13 -2.80
C PHE A 83 -7.70 0.50 -1.52
N SER A 84 -7.64 -0.26 -0.42
CA SER A 84 -7.06 0.20 0.85
C SER A 84 -5.59 0.60 0.69
N VAL A 85 -4.77 -0.32 0.15
CA VAL A 85 -3.34 -0.12 -0.10
C VAL A 85 -3.10 1.00 -1.11
N PHE A 86 -3.92 1.11 -2.17
CA PHE A 86 -3.83 2.22 -3.11
C PHE A 86 -4.07 3.56 -2.41
N THR A 87 -5.06 3.64 -1.53
CA THR A 87 -5.38 4.87 -0.77
C THR A 87 -4.22 5.29 0.14
N LEU A 88 -3.50 4.33 0.73
CA LEU A 88 -2.35 4.59 1.61
C LEU A 88 -1.04 4.85 0.84
N SER A 89 -0.87 4.23 -0.32
CA SER A 89 0.36 4.32 -1.12
C SER A 89 0.31 5.42 -2.20
N TYR A 90 -0.87 5.91 -2.55
CA TYR A 90 -1.02 6.96 -3.55
C TYR A 90 -0.56 8.30 -2.96
N ASN A 91 0.37 8.96 -3.67
CA ASN A 91 0.89 10.27 -3.29
C ASN A 91 1.55 10.30 -1.89
N THR A 92 2.27 9.24 -1.51
CA THR A 92 2.93 9.13 -0.20
C THR A 92 3.99 10.22 0.04
N LEU A 93 4.66 10.70 -1.01
CA LEU A 93 5.57 11.85 -0.89
C LEU A 93 4.79 13.14 -0.61
N GLY A 94 3.69 13.39 -1.32
CA GLY A 94 2.83 14.56 -1.06
C GLY A 94 2.25 14.60 0.37
N MET A 95 2.12 13.45 1.04
CA MET A 95 1.71 13.37 2.45
C MET A 95 2.76 13.88 3.44
N GLU A 96 4.05 13.87 3.09
CA GLU A 96 5.15 14.30 3.97
C GLU A 96 5.34 15.83 4.02
N ARG A 97 4.81 16.57 3.04
CA ARG A 97 4.74 18.05 3.05
C ARG A 97 6.10 18.71 3.31
N GLN A 98 6.14 19.68 4.23
CA GLN A 98 7.33 20.39 4.67
C GLN A 98 8.41 19.46 5.25
N SER A 99 8.05 18.29 5.78
CA SER A 99 9.03 17.30 6.27
C SER A 99 9.82 16.61 5.14
N LEU A 100 9.40 16.74 3.88
CA LEU A 100 10.21 16.27 2.75
C LEU A 100 11.51 17.06 2.61
N THR A 101 11.46 18.38 2.78
CA THR A 101 12.66 19.23 2.67
C THR A 101 13.74 18.80 3.65
N THR A 102 13.36 18.56 4.91
CA THR A 102 14.28 18.10 5.94
C THR A 102 14.75 16.67 5.68
N LEU A 103 13.92 15.81 5.11
CA LEU A 103 14.30 14.45 4.74
C LEU A 103 15.40 14.42 3.66
N PHE A 104 15.33 15.33 2.68
CA PHE A 104 16.33 15.44 1.61
C PHE A 104 17.65 16.07 2.06
N LEU A 105 17.69 16.75 3.22
CA LEU A 105 18.94 17.24 3.80
C LEU A 105 19.81 16.11 4.41
N PHE A 106 19.21 14.96 4.71
CA PHE A 106 19.96 13.82 5.23
C PHE A 106 20.55 13.00 4.09
N PRO A 107 21.79 12.45 4.25
CA PRO A 107 22.44 11.61 3.26
C PRO A 107 21.84 10.20 3.24
N ILE A 108 20.57 10.09 2.84
CA ILE A 108 19.82 8.83 2.76
C ILE A 108 19.52 8.56 1.28
N GLU A 109 19.82 7.34 0.84
CA GLU A 109 19.45 6.90 -0.51
C GLU A 109 17.91 6.95 -0.69
N PRO A 110 17.39 7.59 -1.77
CA PRO A 110 15.95 7.70 -2.04
C PRO A 110 15.23 6.34 -2.04
N ARG A 111 15.93 5.29 -2.51
CA ARG A 111 15.42 3.92 -2.51
C ARG A 111 15.06 3.45 -1.11
N ARG A 112 15.86 3.76 -0.10
CA ARG A 112 15.62 3.34 1.30
C ARG A 112 14.42 4.07 1.90
N ILE A 113 14.22 5.33 1.51
CA ILE A 113 13.03 6.12 1.90
C ILE A 113 11.76 5.43 1.37
N LEU A 114 11.72 5.12 0.06
CA LEU A 114 10.58 4.44 -0.55
C LEU A 114 10.36 3.05 0.05
N LEU A 115 11.42 2.25 0.25
CA LEU A 115 11.29 0.92 0.85
C LEU A 115 10.76 0.96 2.29
N GLY A 116 11.23 1.89 3.13
CA GLY A 116 10.73 2.03 4.51
C GLY A 116 9.25 2.40 4.58
N LYS A 117 8.79 3.25 3.66
CA LYS A 117 7.37 3.63 3.53
C LYS A 117 6.52 2.48 3.01
N ASN A 118 7.00 1.82 1.96
CA ASN A 118 6.32 0.66 1.39
C ASN A 118 6.16 -0.46 2.40
N LEU A 119 7.18 -0.70 3.24
CA LEU A 119 7.10 -1.71 4.29
C LEU A 119 5.97 -1.41 5.29
N ALA A 120 5.81 -0.15 5.71
CA ALA A 120 4.74 0.25 6.63
C ALA A 120 3.35 -0.04 6.04
N VAL A 121 3.13 0.35 4.78
CA VAL A 121 1.85 0.11 4.08
C VAL A 121 1.65 -1.38 3.77
N THR A 122 2.71 -2.11 3.43
CA THR A 122 2.66 -3.56 3.16
C THR A 122 2.20 -4.32 4.40
N ILE A 123 2.70 -3.97 5.59
CA ILE A 123 2.27 -4.62 6.85
C ILE A 123 0.77 -4.45 7.06
N ILE A 124 0.24 -3.24 6.85
CA ILE A 124 -1.21 -2.96 6.95
C ILE A 124 -1.97 -3.81 5.93
N GLY A 125 -1.58 -3.76 4.65
CA GLY A 125 -2.24 -4.51 3.58
C GLY A 125 -2.21 -6.02 3.79
N ILE A 126 -1.11 -6.57 4.31
CA ILE A 126 -1.00 -8.01 4.66
C ILE A 126 -1.99 -8.35 5.76
N VAL A 127 -2.03 -7.58 6.86
CA VAL A 127 -2.97 -7.84 7.96
C VAL A 127 -4.42 -7.77 7.48
N GLU A 128 -4.76 -6.74 6.70
CA GLU A 128 -6.08 -6.57 6.11
C GLU A 128 -6.46 -7.74 5.19
N LEU A 129 -5.52 -8.21 4.36
CA LEU A 129 -5.71 -9.36 3.47
C LEU A 129 -5.95 -10.65 4.24
N PHE A 130 -5.14 -10.92 5.26
CA PHE A 130 -5.33 -12.11 6.11
C PHE A 130 -6.69 -12.08 6.80
N VAL A 131 -7.07 -10.96 7.40
CA VAL A 131 -8.36 -10.82 8.07
C VAL A 131 -9.51 -11.05 7.10
N LEU A 132 -9.49 -10.40 5.92
CA LEU A 132 -10.57 -10.52 4.95
C LEU A 132 -10.66 -11.91 4.32
N VAL A 133 -9.53 -12.51 3.93
CA VAL A 133 -9.56 -13.84 3.29
C VAL A 133 -9.94 -14.92 4.29
N LEU A 134 -9.43 -14.89 5.53
CA LEU A 134 -9.82 -15.87 6.55
C LEU A 134 -11.29 -15.72 6.96
N THR A 135 -11.77 -14.49 7.15
CA THR A 135 -13.17 -14.25 7.52
C THR A 135 -14.11 -14.64 6.37
N SER A 136 -13.77 -14.29 5.12
CA SER A 136 -14.57 -14.69 3.96
C SER A 136 -14.55 -16.20 3.71
N ALA A 137 -13.41 -16.87 3.89
CA ALA A 137 -13.31 -18.32 3.80
C ALA A 137 -14.13 -19.04 4.88
N ALA A 138 -14.13 -18.53 6.12
CA ALA A 138 -14.92 -19.07 7.22
C ALA A 138 -16.43 -18.92 6.95
N ILE A 139 -16.87 -17.75 6.49
CA ILE A 139 -18.27 -17.49 6.14
C ILE A 139 -18.73 -18.37 4.97
N THR A 140 -17.90 -18.47 3.92
CA THR A 140 -18.24 -19.15 2.66
C THR A 140 -17.92 -20.65 2.69
N HIS A 141 -17.33 -21.16 3.77
CA HIS A 141 -16.84 -22.54 3.91
C HIS A 141 -15.88 -22.98 2.78
N SER A 142 -15.22 -22.03 2.12
CA SER A 142 -14.42 -22.23 0.90
C SER A 142 -12.92 -22.20 1.17
N TRP A 143 -12.47 -23.04 2.10
CA TRP A 143 -11.06 -23.11 2.53
C TRP A 143 -10.08 -23.47 1.40
N GLN A 144 -10.55 -24.20 0.39
CA GLN A 144 -9.77 -24.57 -0.79
C GLN A 144 -9.28 -23.36 -1.59
N LEU A 145 -10.04 -22.26 -1.57
CA LEU A 145 -9.71 -21.02 -2.28
C LEU A 145 -8.90 -20.04 -1.44
N ALA A 146 -8.80 -20.24 -0.12
CA ALA A 146 -8.13 -19.30 0.77
C ALA A 146 -6.65 -19.10 0.38
N LEU A 147 -5.92 -20.19 0.11
CA LEU A 147 -4.49 -20.13 -0.22
C LEU A 147 -4.23 -19.49 -1.59
N PRO A 148 -4.89 -19.89 -2.69
CA PRO A 148 -4.78 -19.20 -3.97
C PRO A 148 -5.10 -17.70 -3.90
N VAL A 149 -6.18 -17.34 -3.19
CA VAL A 149 -6.63 -15.95 -3.05
C VAL A 149 -5.64 -15.13 -2.22
N LEU A 150 -5.12 -15.68 -1.12
CA LEU A 150 -4.07 -15.04 -0.32
C LEU A 150 -2.82 -14.78 -1.16
N ALA A 151 -2.35 -15.77 -1.91
CA ALA A 151 -1.12 -15.65 -2.69
C ALA A 151 -1.26 -14.60 -3.82
N VAL A 152 -2.39 -14.58 -4.51
CA VAL A 152 -2.71 -13.58 -5.54
C VAL A 152 -2.90 -12.19 -4.91
N GLY A 153 -3.49 -12.11 -3.73
CA GLY A 153 -3.59 -10.87 -2.96
C GLY A 153 -2.22 -10.30 -2.60
N LEU A 154 -1.29 -11.14 -2.13
CA LEU A 154 0.09 -10.72 -1.84
C LEU A 154 0.82 -10.21 -3.09
N ALA A 155 0.65 -10.90 -4.22
CA ALA A 155 1.18 -10.45 -5.51
C ALA A 155 0.63 -9.06 -5.90
N GLY A 156 -0.69 -8.88 -5.76
CA GLY A 156 -1.35 -7.63 -6.10
C GLY A 156 -0.96 -6.45 -5.19
N ILE A 157 -0.71 -6.68 -3.90
CA ILE A 157 -0.18 -5.65 -2.99
C ILE A 157 1.13 -5.07 -3.54
N GLY A 158 2.05 -5.92 -4.01
CA GLY A 158 3.31 -5.49 -4.62
C GLY A 158 3.09 -4.60 -5.85
N VAL A 159 2.15 -4.98 -6.72
CA VAL A 159 1.77 -4.19 -7.91
C VAL A 159 1.22 -2.82 -7.52
N VAL A 160 0.25 -2.78 -6.60
CA VAL A 160 -0.42 -1.55 -6.16
C VAL A 160 0.58 -0.58 -5.53
N ILE A 161 1.48 -1.07 -4.67
CA ILE A 161 2.54 -0.26 -4.05
C ILE A 161 3.51 0.25 -5.12
N GLY A 162 3.87 -0.57 -6.12
CA GLY A 162 4.67 -0.13 -7.25
C GLY A 162 4.03 1.05 -7.98
N CYS A 163 2.74 0.97 -8.31
CA CYS A 163 1.99 2.07 -8.91
C CYS A 163 1.89 3.30 -7.99
N GLY A 164 1.78 3.09 -6.67
CA GLY A 164 1.82 4.14 -5.66
C GLY A 164 3.15 4.89 -5.63
N ASN A 165 4.29 4.18 -5.73
CA ASN A 165 5.61 4.80 -5.85
C ASN A 165 5.73 5.65 -7.11
N PHE A 166 5.27 5.11 -8.25
CA PHE A 166 5.30 5.82 -9.53
C PHE A 166 4.48 7.11 -9.46
N SER A 167 3.23 7.03 -9.01
CA SER A 167 2.38 8.22 -8.87
C SER A 167 2.96 9.24 -7.90
N SER A 168 3.59 8.80 -6.80
CA SER A 168 4.18 9.69 -5.80
C SER A 168 5.35 10.54 -6.33
N VAL A 169 6.14 10.04 -7.28
CA VAL A 169 7.30 10.75 -7.84
C VAL A 169 6.97 11.51 -9.13
N PHE A 170 6.19 10.91 -10.03
CA PHE A 170 5.88 11.53 -11.32
C PHE A 170 4.66 12.45 -11.29
N LEU A 171 3.73 12.22 -10.35
CA LEU A 171 2.53 13.03 -10.17
C LEU A 171 2.44 13.50 -8.72
N PRO A 172 3.44 14.23 -8.18
CA PRO A 172 3.35 14.75 -6.82
C PRO A 172 2.18 15.72 -6.72
N GLN A 173 1.38 15.58 -5.65
CA GLN A 173 0.24 16.46 -5.40
C GLN A 173 0.35 17.07 -4.00
N ARG A 174 0.15 18.41 -3.87
CA ARG A 174 0.03 19.05 -2.55
C ARG A 174 -1.12 18.46 -1.78
N MET A 175 -0.82 17.92 -0.61
CA MET A 175 -1.85 17.64 0.39
C MET A 175 -1.89 18.77 1.40
N ARG A 176 -2.87 19.68 1.25
CA ARG A 176 -3.15 20.74 2.23
C ARG A 176 -3.32 20.13 3.62
N GLN A 177 -2.73 20.78 4.62
CA GLN A 177 -2.88 20.41 6.02
C GLN A 177 -4.34 20.53 6.41
N MET A 178 -4.87 19.46 7.04
CA MET A 178 -6.23 19.47 7.55
C MET A 178 -6.38 20.65 8.53
N GLN A 179 -7.24 21.62 8.17
CA GLN A 179 -7.52 22.76 9.02
C GLN A 179 -8.30 22.29 10.26
N ARG A 180 -8.02 22.87 11.43
CA ARG A 180 -8.72 22.54 12.69
C ARG A 180 -9.97 23.41 12.85
N GLY A 181 -11.02 22.85 13.46
CA GLY A 181 -12.26 23.58 13.82
C GLY A 181 -13.39 23.48 12.79
N PHE A 182 -14.36 24.41 12.83
CA PHE A 182 -15.54 24.46 11.95
C PHE A 182 -15.20 24.70 10.46
N GLN A 183 -13.93 24.98 10.15
CA GLN A 183 -13.39 25.03 8.78
C GLN A 183 -13.04 23.63 8.24
N ALA A 184 -13.11 22.59 9.08
CA ALA A 184 -12.86 21.18 8.70
C ALA A 184 -14.10 20.48 8.12
N THR A 185 -15.30 21.02 8.32
CA THR A 185 -16.58 20.43 7.92
C THR A 185 -16.96 20.70 6.47
N GLY A 186 -16.23 21.59 5.78
CA GLY A 186 -16.43 21.91 4.38
C GLY A 186 -15.39 21.26 3.48
N SER A 187 -15.63 20.01 3.08
CA SER A 187 -15.10 19.48 1.82
C SER A 187 -13.58 19.25 1.73
N SER A 188 -13.04 18.34 2.57
CA SER A 188 -11.73 17.68 2.29
C SER A 188 -11.72 16.97 0.92
N ALA A 189 -12.90 16.61 0.38
CA ALA A 189 -13.07 16.04 -0.96
C ALA A 189 -13.37 17.09 -2.06
N GLY A 190 -13.85 18.29 -1.73
CA GLY A 190 -14.30 19.30 -2.71
C GLY A 190 -13.25 20.34 -3.11
N ASN A 191 -12.20 20.53 -2.30
CA ASN A 191 -11.10 21.47 -2.62
C ASN A 191 -9.85 20.79 -3.17
N ALA A 192 -9.87 19.46 -3.32
CA ALA A 192 -8.94 18.75 -4.18
C ALA A 192 -9.42 18.96 -5.61
N GLY A 193 -8.89 19.98 -6.31
CA GLY A 193 -9.39 20.39 -7.63
C GLY A 193 -9.62 19.20 -8.57
N CYS A 194 -10.61 19.29 -9.47
CA CYS A 194 -11.04 18.19 -10.35
C CYS A 194 -9.88 17.43 -11.01
N LEU A 195 -8.79 18.14 -11.34
CA LEU A 195 -7.56 17.55 -11.88
C LEU A 195 -6.96 16.46 -10.98
N ARG A 196 -6.97 16.65 -9.65
CA ARG A 196 -6.48 15.65 -8.69
C ARG A 196 -7.34 14.39 -8.72
N GLY A 197 -8.66 14.55 -8.75
CA GLY A 197 -9.61 13.44 -8.87
C GLY A 197 -9.39 12.68 -10.17
N VAL A 198 -9.27 13.38 -11.29
CA VAL A 198 -8.98 12.79 -12.61
C VAL A 198 -7.65 12.04 -12.61
N MET A 199 -6.58 12.63 -12.07
CA MET A 199 -5.27 11.97 -11.96
C MET A 199 -5.32 10.71 -11.10
N SER A 200 -6.02 10.74 -9.95
CA SER A 200 -6.18 9.54 -9.12
C SER A 200 -6.98 8.45 -9.83
N LEU A 201 -8.00 8.83 -10.60
CA LEU A 201 -8.86 7.88 -11.31
C LEU A 201 -8.13 7.25 -12.50
N LEU A 202 -7.31 8.03 -13.22
CA LEU A 202 -6.40 7.52 -14.24
C LEU A 202 -5.37 6.56 -13.66
N MET A 203 -4.72 6.92 -12.55
CA MET A 203 -3.73 6.04 -11.89
C MET A 203 -4.35 4.76 -11.34
N MET A 204 -5.57 4.85 -10.80
CA MET A 204 -6.34 3.68 -10.41
C MET A 204 -6.66 2.79 -11.62
N GLY A 205 -7.06 3.38 -12.76
CA GLY A 205 -7.27 2.66 -14.02
C GLY A 205 -6.01 1.95 -14.53
N VAL A 206 -4.86 2.64 -14.52
CA VAL A 206 -3.57 2.03 -14.86
C VAL A 206 -3.24 0.87 -13.91
N THR A 207 -3.45 1.07 -12.61
CA THR A 207 -3.20 0.03 -11.59
C THR A 207 -4.07 -1.22 -11.86
N LEU A 208 -5.34 -1.04 -12.24
CA LEU A 208 -6.23 -2.15 -12.61
C LEU A 208 -5.74 -2.90 -13.85
N VAL A 209 -5.24 -2.18 -14.87
CA VAL A 209 -4.67 -2.80 -16.07
C VAL A 209 -3.41 -3.60 -15.72
N VAL A 210 -2.54 -3.07 -14.87
CA VAL A 210 -1.31 -3.78 -14.44
C VAL A 210 -1.63 -4.97 -13.53
N LEU A 211 -2.75 -4.93 -12.80
CA LEU A 211 -3.25 -6.07 -12.01
C LEU A 211 -3.85 -7.19 -12.88
N ALA A 212 -4.18 -6.94 -14.15
CA ALA A 212 -4.78 -7.94 -15.04
C ALA A 212 -4.05 -9.30 -15.06
N PRO A 213 -2.72 -9.39 -15.21
CA PRO A 213 -2.00 -10.68 -15.15
C PRO A 213 -2.13 -11.40 -13.80
N VAL A 214 -2.17 -10.65 -12.70
CA VAL A 214 -2.34 -11.20 -11.34
C VAL A 214 -3.74 -11.78 -11.17
N VAL A 215 -4.76 -11.05 -11.63
CA VAL A 215 -6.16 -11.51 -11.64
C VAL A 215 -6.32 -12.73 -12.56
N ALA A 216 -5.74 -12.69 -13.76
CA ALA A 216 -5.78 -13.80 -14.71
C ALA A 216 -5.17 -15.08 -14.13
N ALA A 217 -4.08 -14.98 -13.36
CA ALA A 217 -3.45 -16.14 -12.71
C ALA A 217 -4.39 -16.88 -11.74
N LEU A 218 -5.35 -16.18 -11.13
CA LEU A 218 -6.37 -16.77 -10.27
C LEU A 218 -7.53 -17.36 -11.08
N PHE A 219 -8.08 -16.60 -12.02
CA PHE A 219 -9.32 -16.93 -12.70
C PHE A 219 -9.15 -17.88 -13.89
N LEU A 220 -8.02 -17.86 -14.61
CA LEU A 220 -7.81 -18.76 -15.77
C LEU A 220 -7.95 -20.25 -15.38
N PRO A 221 -7.29 -20.75 -14.31
CA PRO A 221 -7.44 -22.15 -13.90
C PRO A 221 -8.86 -22.51 -13.47
N LEU A 222 -9.63 -21.54 -12.94
CA LEU A 222 -11.03 -21.71 -12.58
C LEU A 222 -11.93 -21.84 -13.83
N PHE A 223 -11.72 -21.00 -14.85
CA PHE A 223 -12.50 -21.03 -16.08
C PHE A 223 -12.30 -22.32 -16.90
N TYR A 224 -11.08 -22.84 -16.93
CA TYR A 224 -10.78 -24.09 -17.66
C TYR A 224 -10.94 -25.35 -16.79
N HIS A 225 -11.34 -25.21 -15.52
CA HIS A 225 -11.42 -26.30 -14.54
C HIS A 225 -10.11 -27.10 -14.35
N VAL A 226 -8.95 -26.50 -14.64
CA VAL A 226 -7.63 -27.15 -14.51
C VAL A 226 -6.88 -26.62 -13.28
N LEU A 227 -7.31 -27.05 -12.09
CA LEU A 227 -6.80 -26.53 -10.81
C LEU A 227 -5.29 -26.77 -10.60
N TRP A 228 -4.70 -27.78 -11.26
CA TRP A 228 -3.26 -28.06 -11.16
C TRP A 228 -2.40 -26.92 -11.72
N VAL A 229 -2.94 -26.08 -12.61
CA VAL A 229 -2.23 -24.90 -13.15
C VAL A 229 -1.89 -23.90 -12.06
N TRP A 230 -2.61 -23.88 -10.92
CA TRP A 230 -2.27 -23.02 -9.77
C TRP A 230 -0.86 -23.26 -9.23
N VAL A 231 -0.30 -24.46 -9.39
CA VAL A 231 1.08 -24.76 -8.99
C VAL A 231 2.09 -23.86 -9.73
N PHE A 232 1.79 -23.47 -10.97
CA PHE A 232 2.66 -22.60 -11.76
C PHE A 232 2.17 -21.15 -11.79
N SER A 233 0.86 -20.92 -11.88
CA SER A 233 0.32 -19.56 -11.98
C SER A 233 0.50 -18.76 -10.70
N ILE A 234 0.41 -19.39 -9.52
CA ILE A 234 0.56 -18.70 -8.24
C ILE A 234 2.01 -18.22 -8.03
N PRO A 235 3.05 -19.07 -8.15
CA PRO A 235 4.44 -18.59 -8.07
C PRO A 235 4.75 -17.54 -9.13
N ALA A 236 4.25 -17.70 -10.36
CA ALA A 236 4.44 -16.71 -11.41
C ALA A 236 3.82 -15.36 -11.05
N ALA A 237 2.61 -15.34 -10.47
CA ALA A 237 1.97 -14.11 -10.01
C ALA A 237 2.76 -13.43 -8.88
N LEU A 238 3.24 -14.20 -7.90
CA LEU A 238 4.09 -13.67 -6.82
C LEU A 238 5.39 -13.08 -7.35
N LEU A 239 6.07 -13.78 -8.27
CA LEU A 239 7.28 -13.28 -8.92
C LEU A 239 7.01 -12.02 -9.73
N PHE A 240 5.87 -11.96 -10.43
CA PHE A 240 5.46 -10.77 -11.14
C PHE A 240 5.23 -9.58 -10.20
N GLY A 241 4.50 -9.78 -9.10
CA GLY A 241 4.23 -8.72 -8.12
C GLY A 241 5.50 -8.18 -7.45
N ILE A 242 6.39 -9.09 -7.02
CA ILE A 242 7.68 -8.73 -6.41
C ILE A 242 8.60 -8.06 -7.44
N GLY A 243 8.73 -8.65 -8.62
CA GLY A 243 9.57 -8.14 -9.70
C GLY A 243 9.12 -6.75 -10.16
N PHE A 244 7.82 -6.56 -10.35
CA PHE A 244 7.23 -5.27 -10.69
C PHE A 244 7.51 -4.22 -9.61
N HIS A 245 7.25 -4.54 -8.34
CA HIS A 245 7.52 -3.63 -7.23
C HIS A 245 8.99 -3.19 -7.18
N GLN A 246 9.92 -4.14 -7.27
CA GLN A 246 11.35 -3.86 -7.20
C GLN A 246 11.84 -3.04 -8.39
N LEU A 247 11.40 -3.41 -9.61
CA LEU A 247 11.75 -2.71 -10.84
C LEU A 247 11.25 -1.27 -10.81
N VAL A 248 9.97 -1.05 -10.47
CA VAL A 248 9.39 0.29 -10.40
C VAL A 248 10.05 1.11 -9.30
N THR A 249 10.27 0.53 -8.12
CA THR A 249 10.95 1.24 -7.01
C THR A 249 12.38 1.64 -7.40
N TRP A 250 13.11 0.79 -8.14
CA TRP A 250 14.46 1.10 -8.61
C TRP A 250 14.48 2.22 -9.67
N LEU A 251 13.57 2.16 -10.66
CA LEU A 251 13.42 3.20 -11.69
C LEU A 251 12.95 4.55 -11.10
N VAL A 252 12.06 4.50 -10.12
CA VAL A 252 11.52 5.68 -9.46
C VAL A 252 12.56 6.32 -8.54
N ALA A 253 13.29 5.51 -7.77
CA ALA A 253 14.31 6.00 -6.84
C ALA A 253 15.47 6.71 -7.53
N SER A 254 15.91 6.23 -8.70
CA SER A 254 16.96 6.88 -9.48
C SER A 254 16.53 8.27 -9.97
N ARG A 255 15.28 8.39 -10.45
CA ARG A 255 14.73 9.68 -10.94
C ARG A 255 14.28 10.64 -9.84
N MET A 256 14.11 10.16 -8.61
CA MET A 256 13.70 10.98 -7.47
C MET A 256 14.73 12.07 -7.14
N LEU A 257 16.03 11.82 -7.33
CA LEU A 257 17.09 12.81 -7.11
C LEU A 257 17.04 13.95 -8.14
N ASP A 258 16.88 13.61 -9.41
CA ASP A 258 16.82 14.59 -10.50
C ASP A 258 15.57 15.47 -10.40
N ARG A 259 14.47 14.92 -9.86
CA ARG A 259 13.18 15.61 -9.70
C ARG A 259 12.99 16.25 -8.32
N THR A 260 13.99 16.19 -7.44
CA THR A 260 13.93 16.82 -6.10
C THR A 260 13.44 18.27 -6.13
N PRO A 261 13.97 19.18 -6.99
CA PRO A 261 13.50 20.57 -7.00
C PRO A 261 12.02 20.70 -7.38
N GLU A 262 11.55 19.93 -8.36
CA GLU A 262 10.13 19.94 -8.79
C GLU A 262 9.21 19.37 -7.72
N ILE A 263 9.62 18.29 -7.04
CA ILE A 263 8.85 17.69 -5.96
C ILE A 263 8.74 18.69 -4.80
N LEU A 264 9.82 19.40 -4.45
CA LEU A 264 9.80 20.39 -3.39
C LEU A 264 8.94 21.60 -3.75
N GLU A 265 9.11 22.16 -4.95
CA GLU A 265 8.26 23.25 -5.44
C GLU A 265 6.78 22.85 -5.44
N ILE A 266 6.47 21.61 -5.81
CA ILE A 266 5.08 21.16 -5.79
C ILE A 266 4.64 20.80 -4.39
N THR A 267 5.46 20.39 -3.42
CA THR A 267 4.96 19.86 -2.12
C THR A 267 5.06 20.81 -0.93
N THR A 268 5.91 21.85 -0.98
CA THR A 268 6.07 22.86 0.07
C THR A 268 5.51 24.20 -0.32
#